data_AF-A0AAV6H666-F1
#
_entry.id   AF-A0AAV6H666-F1
#
_cell.length_a   1.000
_cell.length_b   1.000
_cell.length_c   1.000
_cell.angle_alpha   90.00
_cell.angle_beta   90.00
_cell.angle_gamma   90.00
#
_symmetry.space_group_name_H-M   'P 1'
#
loop_
_entity.id
_entity.type
_entity.pdbx_description
1 polymer ?
#
loop_
_entity_poly.entity_id
_entity_poly.type
_entity_poly.pdbx_seq_one_letter_code
_entity_poly.pdbx_strand_id
1 'polypeptide(L)'
;MSSSSLLRCVLCWKSEEDSVTGALATKDDITAHENCLLYASGIYCKNSPVFDDLFGFSVEDVKQESRRGKKLKCHGCKNTGATAGCEVKRCPRSYHYPCAVKSNARTIENQTKGVYQLFCAYHYEKANGSGKRCLGFYWLVLCH
;
A
#
# COMPACT_ATOMS: atom_id res chain seq x y z
N MET A 1 17.07 19.78 -24.77
CA MET A 1 16.76 18.45 -24.23
C MET A 1 16.90 18.54 -22.72
N SER A 2 15.79 18.64 -21.99
CA SER A 2 15.82 18.50 -20.53
C SER A 2 15.01 17.27 -20.21
N SER A 3 15.69 16.13 -20.19
CA SER A 3 15.15 14.89 -19.65
C SER A 3 15.06 15.06 -18.14
N SER A 4 14.04 15.80 -17.68
CA SER A 4 13.58 15.72 -16.30
C SER A 4 13.18 14.26 -16.11
N SER A 5 14.06 13.45 -15.53
CA SER A 5 13.71 12.13 -15.05
C SER A 5 12.63 12.33 -14.00
N LEU A 6 11.36 12.33 -14.43
CA LEU A 6 10.23 12.44 -13.52
C LEU A 6 10.39 11.34 -12.48
N LEU A 7 10.64 11.73 -11.23
CA LEU A 7 10.70 10.82 -10.11
C LEU A 7 9.32 10.17 -10.01
N ARG A 8 9.24 8.87 -10.25
CA ARG A 8 7.98 8.11 -10.26
C ARG A 8 7.98 7.16 -9.08
N CYS A 9 6.84 7.08 -8.40
CA CYS A 9 6.65 6.12 -7.34
C CYS A 9 6.87 4.69 -7.87
N VAL A 10 7.78 3.94 -7.24
CA VAL A 10 8.12 2.55 -7.61
C VAL A 10 6.97 1.56 -7.44
N LEU A 11 5.89 1.97 -6.77
CA LEU A 11 4.72 1.14 -6.45
C LEU A 11 3.47 1.47 -7.29
N CYS A 12 3.36 2.66 -7.87
CA CYS A 12 2.19 3.03 -8.69
C CYS A 12 2.55 3.66 -10.04
N TRP A 13 3.84 3.88 -10.31
CA TRP A 13 4.38 4.41 -11.57
C TRP A 13 3.92 5.83 -11.93
N LYS A 14 3.36 6.56 -10.96
CA LYS A 14 2.93 7.95 -11.08
C LYS A 14 3.93 8.88 -10.39
N SER A 15 4.04 10.09 -10.91
CA SER A 15 4.83 11.18 -10.31
C SER A 15 3.94 12.25 -9.66
N GLU A 16 2.63 12.20 -9.87
CA GLU A 16 1.71 13.21 -9.32
C GLU A 16 1.33 12.88 -7.87
N GLU A 17 1.44 13.89 -7.01
CA GLU A 17 0.91 13.90 -5.66
C GLU A 17 -0.55 14.38 -5.69
N ASP A 18 -1.43 13.65 -5.00
CA ASP A 18 -2.81 14.04 -4.79
C ASP A 18 -3.30 13.53 -3.42
N SER A 19 -4.56 13.83 -3.08
CA SER A 19 -5.17 13.38 -1.81
C SER A 19 -5.27 11.86 -1.68
N VAL A 20 -5.12 11.11 -2.77
CA VAL A 20 -5.09 9.65 -2.77
C VAL A 20 -3.65 9.19 -2.56
N THR A 21 -2.71 9.59 -3.40
CA THR A 21 -1.33 9.08 -3.30
C THR A 21 -0.58 9.60 -2.08
N GLY A 22 -0.87 10.82 -1.61
CA GLY A 22 -0.10 11.50 -0.58
C GLY A 22 1.22 12.03 -1.11
N ALA A 23 2.09 12.47 -0.21
CA ALA A 23 3.38 13.07 -0.56
C ALA A 23 4.30 12.06 -1.28
N LEU A 24 5.11 12.56 -2.21
CA LEU A 24 6.13 11.79 -2.91
C LEU A 24 7.49 12.12 -2.32
N ALA A 25 8.23 11.10 -1.86
CA ALA A 25 9.59 11.29 -1.36
C ALA A 25 10.57 10.36 -2.08
N THR A 26 11.84 10.75 -2.09
CA THR A 26 12.93 9.97 -2.70
C THR A 26 14.04 9.73 -1.69
N LYS A 27 14.51 8.50 -1.62
CA LYS A 27 15.64 8.08 -0.80
C LYS A 27 16.42 6.98 -1.53
N ASP A 28 17.74 7.12 -1.64
CA ASP A 28 18.65 6.15 -2.28
C ASP A 28 18.11 5.60 -3.62
N ASP A 29 17.73 6.53 -4.51
CA ASP A 29 17.14 6.30 -5.84
C ASP A 29 15.77 5.61 -5.85
N ILE A 30 15.14 5.44 -4.69
CA ILE A 30 13.77 4.94 -4.58
C ILE A 30 12.85 6.11 -4.29
N THR A 31 11.96 6.37 -5.24
CA THR A 31 10.86 7.31 -5.07
C THR A 31 9.59 6.52 -4.73
N ALA A 32 8.87 6.89 -3.68
CA ALA A 32 7.57 6.30 -3.38
C ALA A 32 6.62 7.33 -2.75
N HIS A 33 5.33 7.12 -2.99
CA HIS A 33 4.28 7.89 -2.34
C HIS A 33 4.00 7.32 -0.94
N GLU A 34 3.70 8.19 0.02
CA GLU A 34 3.33 7.83 1.39
C GLU A 34 2.22 6.78 1.44
N ASN A 35 1.05 7.03 0.85
CA ASN A 35 -0.06 6.08 0.91
C ASN A 35 0.20 4.81 0.09
N CYS A 36 1.08 4.87 -0.92
CA CYS A 36 1.47 3.64 -1.61
C CYS A 36 2.30 2.70 -0.72
N LEU A 37 3.09 3.27 0.21
CA LEU A 37 3.85 2.50 1.19
C LEU A 37 2.96 2.01 2.33
N LEU A 38 2.13 2.91 2.90
CA LEU A 38 1.24 2.58 4.02
C LEU A 38 0.30 1.40 3.71
N TYR A 39 -0.21 1.31 2.49
CA TYR A 39 -1.16 0.28 2.08
C TYR A 39 -0.52 -0.90 1.30
N ALA A 40 0.82 -0.99 1.26
CA ALA A 40 1.51 -2.14 0.66
C ALA A 40 1.44 -3.35 1.61
N SER A 41 0.97 -4.50 1.13
CA SER A 41 0.71 -5.65 2.02
C SER A 41 1.95 -6.38 2.54
N GLY A 42 3.13 -6.16 1.95
CA GLY A 42 4.37 -6.83 2.33
C GLY A 42 5.41 -5.92 2.98
N ILE A 43 5.05 -4.70 3.38
CA ILE A 43 5.93 -3.79 4.12
C ILE A 43 5.29 -3.47 5.47
N TYR A 44 6.10 -3.39 6.52
CA TYR A 44 5.70 -2.92 7.84
C TYR A 44 6.68 -1.84 8.31
N CYS A 45 6.19 -0.80 8.98
CA CYS A 45 7.07 0.14 9.66
C CYS A 45 7.79 -0.59 10.79
N LYS A 46 9.11 -0.43 10.88
CA LYS A 46 9.89 -0.95 12.01
C LYS A 46 9.80 0.07 13.16
N ASN A 47 9.66 -0.41 14.40
CA ASN A 47 9.44 0.39 15.62
C ASN A 47 10.61 1.32 16.02
N SER A 48 11.59 1.51 15.16
CA SER A 48 12.67 2.47 15.35
C SER A 48 12.88 3.15 13.99
N PRO A 49 12.37 4.39 13.80
CA PRO A 49 12.78 5.16 12.65
C PRO A 49 14.28 5.36 12.80
N VAL A 50 15.04 4.71 11.93
CA VAL A 50 16.40 5.18 11.71
C VAL A 50 16.21 6.55 11.07
N PHE A 51 17.02 7.54 11.44
CA PHE A 51 16.87 8.96 11.07
C PHE A 51 16.89 9.26 9.54
N ASP A 52 16.72 8.24 8.70
CA ASP A 52 16.96 8.24 7.26
C ASP A 52 15.96 7.38 6.44
N ASP A 53 14.79 7.07 7.02
CA ASP A 53 13.78 6.20 6.39
C ASP A 53 12.78 6.95 5.48
N LEU A 54 12.29 6.27 4.43
CA LEU A 54 11.30 6.79 3.49
C LEU A 54 9.89 6.73 4.11
N PHE A 55 9.47 7.80 4.79
CA PHE A 55 8.25 7.82 5.62
C PHE A 55 8.25 6.75 6.74
N GLY A 56 9.43 6.46 7.32
CA GLY A 56 9.57 5.39 8.33
C GLY A 56 9.64 3.97 7.75
N PHE A 57 9.75 3.85 6.42
CA PHE A 57 10.02 2.58 5.74
C PHE A 57 11.46 2.49 5.26
N SER A 58 12.12 1.38 5.59
CA SER A 58 13.46 1.09 5.06
C SER A 58 13.41 0.93 3.54
N VAL A 59 14.35 1.57 2.85
CA VAL A 59 14.51 1.46 1.38
C VAL A 59 14.64 0.00 0.92
N GLU A 60 15.25 -0.87 1.73
CA GLU A 60 15.40 -2.30 1.41
C GLU A 60 14.05 -3.03 1.39
N ASP A 61 13.21 -2.77 2.39
CA ASP A 61 11.86 -3.36 2.46
C ASP A 61 11.00 -2.87 1.29
N VAL A 62 11.11 -1.58 0.91
CA VAL A 62 10.45 -1.02 -0.28
C VAL A 62 10.92 -1.70 -1.57
N LYS A 63 12.23 -1.93 -1.73
CA LYS A 63 12.79 -2.64 -2.88
C LYS A 63 12.28 -4.08 -2.95
N GLN A 64 12.25 -4.79 -1.81
CA GLN A 64 11.73 -6.16 -1.74
C GLN A 64 10.25 -6.22 -2.12
N GLU A 65 9.45 -5.29 -1.60
CA GLU A 65 8.03 -5.22 -1.91
C GLU A 65 7.77 -4.87 -3.38
N SER A 66 8.51 -3.93 -3.96
CA SER A 66 8.42 -3.64 -5.39
C SER A 66 8.72 -4.89 -6.24
N ARG A 67 9.75 -5.67 -5.86
CA ARG A 67 10.06 -6.97 -6.52
C ARG A 67 8.91 -7.98 -6.37
N ARG A 68 8.26 -8.04 -5.22
CA ARG A 68 7.06 -8.88 -5.00
C ARG A 68 5.91 -8.41 -5.90
N GLY A 69 5.62 -7.11 -5.91
CA GLY A 69 4.56 -6.48 -6.70
C GLY A 69 4.71 -6.72 -8.20
N LYS A 70 5.93 -6.77 -8.74
CA LYS A 70 6.18 -7.09 -10.16
C LYS A 70 5.60 -8.44 -10.60
N LYS A 71 5.40 -9.39 -9.68
CA LYS A 71 4.78 -10.70 -9.96
C LYS A 71 3.25 -10.66 -9.91
N LEU A 72 2.66 -9.56 -9.44
CA LEU A 72 1.23 -9.42 -9.18
C LEU A 72 0.57 -8.46 -10.16
N LYS A 73 -0.57 -8.89 -10.71
CA LYS A 73 -1.36 -8.13 -11.68
C LYS A 73 -2.40 -7.28 -10.96
N CYS A 74 -2.40 -5.98 -11.23
CA CYS A 74 -3.39 -5.05 -10.70
C CYS A 74 -4.79 -5.43 -11.19
N HIS A 75 -5.73 -5.62 -10.27
CA HIS A 75 -7.11 -5.93 -10.63
C HIS A 75 -7.83 -4.76 -11.31
N GLY A 76 -7.43 -3.51 -11.02
CA GLY A 76 -7.95 -2.30 -11.65
C GLY A 76 -7.41 -2.09 -13.07
N CYS A 77 -6.11 -1.80 -13.22
CA CYS A 77 -5.51 -1.44 -14.52
C CYS A 77 -4.92 -2.61 -15.31
N LYS A 78 -4.89 -3.83 -14.76
CA LYS A 78 -4.35 -5.05 -15.38
C LYS A 78 -2.83 -5.04 -15.64
N ASN A 79 -2.09 -4.02 -15.24
CA ASN A 79 -0.62 -4.00 -15.30
C ASN A 79 0.01 -4.67 -14.06
N THR A 80 1.26 -5.10 -14.17
CA THR A 80 2.05 -5.64 -13.05
C THR A 80 2.56 -4.54 -12.11
N GLY A 81 2.94 -4.90 -10.88
CA GLY A 81 3.45 -3.95 -9.86
C GLY A 81 2.50 -3.77 -8.67
N ALA A 82 1.45 -4.57 -8.57
CA ALA A 82 0.38 -4.39 -7.61
C ALA A 82 0.77 -4.87 -6.20
N THR A 83 1.01 -3.95 -5.27
CA THR A 83 1.43 -4.25 -3.89
C THR A 83 0.32 -4.11 -2.86
N ALA A 84 -0.74 -3.35 -3.15
CA ALA A 84 -1.88 -3.17 -2.26
C ALA A 84 -2.88 -4.33 -2.41
N GLY A 85 -2.79 -5.31 -1.51
CA GLY A 85 -3.66 -6.48 -1.45
C GLY A 85 -4.91 -6.26 -0.61
N CYS A 86 -5.94 -7.05 -0.87
CA CYS A 86 -7.10 -7.13 0.03
C CYS A 86 -6.73 -7.90 1.31
N GLU A 87 -7.16 -7.41 2.47
CA GLU A 87 -6.87 -8.01 3.79
C GLU A 87 -7.42 -9.43 3.96
N VAL A 88 -8.44 -9.80 3.19
CA VAL A 88 -8.98 -11.16 3.20
C VAL A 88 -7.97 -12.12 2.57
N LYS A 89 -7.32 -12.96 3.39
CA LYS A 89 -6.22 -13.88 2.99
C LYS A 89 -6.46 -14.71 1.72
N ARG A 90 -7.71 -15.13 1.46
CA ARG A 90 -8.06 -15.93 0.26
C ARG A 90 -8.43 -15.08 -0.96
N CYS A 91 -8.41 -13.76 -0.84
CA CYS A 91 -8.72 -12.85 -1.93
C CYS A 91 -7.50 -12.71 -2.86
N PRO A 92 -7.61 -13.05 -4.16
CA PRO A 92 -6.50 -12.90 -5.09
C PRO A 92 -6.32 -11.45 -5.58
N ARG A 93 -7.17 -10.51 -5.14
CA ARG A 93 -7.17 -9.13 -5.66
C ARG A 93 -6.02 -8.34 -5.06
N SER A 94 -5.11 -7.93 -5.94
CA SER A 94 -4.04 -6.96 -5.67
C SER A 94 -4.20 -5.74 -6.57
N TYR A 95 -3.77 -4.58 -6.11
CA TYR A 95 -3.88 -3.31 -6.82
C TYR A 95 -2.60 -2.48 -6.68
N HIS A 96 -2.41 -1.51 -7.57
CA HIS A 96 -1.71 -0.29 -7.14
C HIS A 96 -2.65 0.47 -6.22
N TYR A 97 -2.16 1.09 -5.15
CA TYR A 97 -3.02 1.81 -4.20
C TYR A 97 -4.05 2.77 -4.87
N PRO A 98 -3.66 3.70 -5.77
CA PRO A 98 -4.63 4.57 -6.43
C PRO A 98 -5.61 3.81 -7.35
N CYS A 99 -5.22 2.66 -7.90
CA CYS A 99 -6.14 1.81 -8.65
C CYS A 99 -7.17 1.13 -7.75
N ALA A 100 -6.82 0.82 -6.50
CA ALA A 100 -7.74 0.26 -5.52
C ALA A 100 -8.86 1.26 -5.22
N VAL A 101 -8.50 2.51 -4.92
CA VAL A 101 -9.45 3.61 -4.66
C VAL A 101 -10.38 3.82 -5.84
N LYS A 102 -9.83 3.89 -7.07
CA LYS A 102 -10.64 3.98 -8.30
C LYS A 102 -11.56 2.78 -8.53
N SER A 103 -11.21 1.61 -7.98
CA SER A 103 -12.02 0.38 -8.07
C SER A 103 -12.99 0.22 -6.89
N ASN A 104 -13.28 1.31 -6.16
CA ASN A 104 -14.14 1.31 -4.97
C ASN A 104 -13.67 0.39 -3.84
N ALA A 105 -12.36 0.10 -3.76
CA ALA A 105 -11.81 -0.46 -2.53
C ALA A 105 -11.98 0.54 -1.38
N ARG A 106 -11.97 0.01 -0.15
CA ARG A 106 -12.14 0.79 1.08
C ARG A 106 -10.96 0.53 1.99
N THR A 107 -10.50 1.60 2.61
CA THR A 107 -9.41 1.55 3.58
C THR A 107 -9.95 1.61 5.00
N ILE A 108 -9.27 0.96 5.92
CA ILE A 108 -9.50 1.10 7.36
C ILE A 108 -8.16 1.52 7.95
N GLU A 109 -8.16 2.64 8.65
CA GLU A 109 -6.96 3.21 9.25
C GLU A 109 -7.13 3.39 10.76
N ASN A 110 -6.06 3.11 11.49
CA ASN A 110 -5.92 3.43 12.90
C ASN A 110 -4.49 3.93 13.12
N GLN A 111 -4.33 5.25 13.06
CA GLN A 111 -3.03 5.92 13.16
C GLN A 111 -2.34 5.62 14.49
N THR A 112 -3.09 5.59 15.61
CA THR A 112 -2.50 5.30 16.94
C THR A 112 -1.96 3.88 17.07
N LYS A 113 -2.46 2.95 16.26
CA LYS A 113 -1.99 1.56 16.20
C LYS A 113 -1.15 1.24 14.96
N GLY A 114 -0.90 2.23 14.10
CA GLY A 114 -0.22 2.03 12.82
C GLY A 114 -0.91 1.03 11.88
N VAL A 115 -2.24 0.90 11.96
CA VAL A 115 -2.99 -0.06 11.13
C VAL A 115 -3.47 0.64 9.86
N TYR A 116 -3.09 0.10 8.70
CA TYR A 116 -3.51 0.57 7.39
C TYR A 116 -3.95 -0.65 6.55
N GLN A 117 -5.26 -0.86 6.45
CA GLN A 117 -5.82 -2.05 5.80
C GLN A 117 -6.61 -1.67 4.56
N LEU A 118 -6.60 -2.54 3.55
CA LEU A 118 -7.35 -2.36 2.32
C LEU A 118 -8.31 -3.54 2.08
N PHE A 119 -9.59 -3.22 1.84
CA PHE A 119 -10.62 -4.19 1.47
C PHE A 119 -11.13 -3.89 0.07
N CYS A 120 -11.12 -4.88 -0.83
CA CYS A 120 -11.77 -4.73 -2.13
C CYS A 120 -13.28 -4.54 -1.96
N ALA A 121 -13.94 -3.86 -2.90
CA ALA A 121 -15.38 -3.55 -2.86
C ALA A 121 -16.23 -4.76 -2.44
N TYR A 122 -15.99 -5.92 -3.07
CA TYR A 122 -16.68 -7.17 -2.76
C TYR A 122 -16.59 -7.64 -1.31
N HIS A 123 -15.41 -7.50 -0.67
CA HIS A 123 -15.22 -7.93 0.71
C HIS A 123 -15.63 -6.85 1.73
N TYR A 124 -15.57 -5.59 1.35
CA TYR A 124 -16.07 -4.50 2.20
C TYR A 124 -17.59 -4.57 2.36
N GLU A 125 -18.33 -4.80 1.27
CA GLU A 125 -19.79 -4.94 1.30
C GLU A 125 -20.22 -6.14 2.15
N LYS A 126 -19.52 -7.27 2.03
CA LYS A 126 -19.81 -8.48 2.83
C LYS A 126 -19.51 -8.32 4.31
N ALA A 127 -18.49 -7.54 4.67
CA ALA A 127 -18.18 -7.21 6.05
C ALA A 127 -19.28 -6.35 6.70
N ASN A 128 -20.02 -5.56 5.91
CA ASN A 128 -21.08 -4.67 6.39
C ASN A 128 -22.51 -5.23 6.23
N GLY A 129 -22.75 -6.16 5.29
CA GLY A 129 -24.09 -6.68 4.95
C GLY A 129 -24.48 -8.00 5.63
N SER A 130 -23.61 -8.62 6.42
CA SER A 130 -23.94 -9.84 7.15
C SER A 130 -23.14 -9.90 8.44
N GLY A 131 -23.81 -10.12 9.58
CA GLY A 131 -23.24 -10.24 10.93
C GLY A 131 -22.31 -11.45 11.12
N LYS A 132 -21.37 -11.65 10.21
CA LYS A 132 -20.23 -12.56 10.36
C LYS A 132 -18.98 -11.73 10.15
N ARG A 133 -18.51 -11.19 11.28
CA ARG A 133 -17.15 -10.71 11.49
C ARG A 133 -16.18 -11.77 10.94
N CYS A 134 -15.73 -11.61 9.70
CA CYS A 134 -14.44 -12.13 9.29
C CYS A 134 -13.38 -11.26 9.96
N LEU A 135 -13.29 -11.38 11.30
CA LEU A 135 -12.09 -11.03 12.02
C LEU A 135 -11.02 -11.99 11.52
N GLY A 136 -10.34 -11.61 10.46
CA GLY A 136 -8.96 -12.01 10.30
C GLY A 136 -8.29 -11.71 11.62
N PHE A 137 -7.82 -12.76 12.28
CA PHE A 137 -7.15 -12.76 13.56
C PHE A 137 -6.41 -11.44 13.80
N TYR A 138 -6.82 -10.73 14.86
CA TYR A 138 -6.06 -9.63 15.45
C TYR A 138 -4.61 -10.10 15.59
N TRP A 139 -3.71 -9.65 14.73
CA TRP A 139 -2.32 -9.51 15.13
C TRP A 139 -2.26 -8.21 15.90
N LEU A 140 -2.43 -8.33 17.22
CA LEU A 140 -2.05 -7.31 18.17
C LEU A 140 -0.57 -6.97 17.94
N VAL A 141 -0.29 -5.90 17.19
CA VAL A 141 0.92 -5.12 17.47
C VAL A 141 0.49 -4.12 18.53
N LEU A 142 0.67 -4.54 19.78
CA LEU A 142 0.56 -3.66 20.93
C LEU A 142 1.66 -2.60 20.78
N CYS A 143 1.23 -1.36 20.58
CA CYS A 143 2.03 -0.18 20.88
C CYS A 143 1.95 0.00 22.40
N HIS A 144 3.00 -0.42 23.11
CA HIS A 144 3.28 -0.08 24.51
C HIS A 144 4.78 0.11 24.65
#